data_AF-E4X6W6-F1
#
_entry.id   AF-E4X6W6-F1
#
_cell.length_a   1.000
_cell.length_b   1.000
_cell.length_c   1.000
_cell.angle_alpha   90.00
_cell.angle_beta   90.00
_cell.angle_gamma   90.00
#
_symmetry.space_group_name_H-M   'P 1'
#
loop_
_entity.id
_entity.type
_entity.pdbx_description
1 polymer ?
#
loop_
_entity_poly.entity_id
_entity_poly.type
_entity_poly.pdbx_seq_one_letter_code
_entity_poly.pdbx_strand_id
1 'polypeptide(L)'
;MSTPIGFTLEHLKNGEKMREVTSIESWILPLVCAGHLKEINWVRPPWADQLADGRRQLKVGFCDGVLEKGKQRMAVNWATDYYTSDATYCSEDGMENAVEFTLTVSQAPSWETRSSWFLDVDLDYFSCDDPFTHDIQQEDLIAIGKLFSAGKQINDDEPLEQHEQFQTKRAEKLHKFESFLLGLDKISTKYDEIDAEDFVHEDEELKSAYAIWKNQRELTKKAYQLSSEQAGDVNDGWMIYNAGCTSQDDGPALPVHISTDEEIRQSLKEFGLQMRKLFSEFGPPAGICLARSTLDGYCPENQGSYRKS
;
A
#
# COMPACT_ATOMS: atom_id res chain seq x y z
N MET A 1 6.80 -1.77 3.28
CA MET A 1 6.76 -2.78 4.35
C MET A 1 5.51 -2.53 5.19
N SER A 2 4.38 -3.12 4.83
CA SER A 2 3.10 -2.95 5.53
C SER A 2 2.81 -4.13 6.48
N THR A 3 1.71 -4.05 7.25
CA THR A 3 1.21 -5.16 8.06
C THR A 3 0.00 -5.83 7.38
N PRO A 4 -0.16 -7.16 7.46
CA PRO A 4 -1.29 -7.82 6.81
C PRO A 4 -2.57 -7.66 7.61
N ILE A 5 -3.68 -7.43 6.90
CA ILE A 5 -5.01 -7.33 7.49
C ILE A 5 -5.43 -8.71 8.04
N GLY A 6 -5.92 -8.75 9.27
CA GLY A 6 -6.38 -9.99 9.91
C GLY A 6 -5.25 -10.94 10.35
N PHE A 7 -3.99 -10.51 10.28
CA PHE A 7 -2.86 -11.30 10.79
C PHE A 7 -2.93 -11.45 12.31
N THR A 8 -2.71 -12.66 12.80
CA THR A 8 -2.80 -13.03 14.23
C THR A 8 -1.73 -14.04 14.58
N LEU A 9 -1.54 -14.31 15.89
CA LEU A 9 -0.63 -15.35 16.38
C LEU A 9 -0.87 -16.74 15.78
N GLU A 10 -2.11 -17.06 15.36
CA GLU A 10 -2.43 -18.33 14.72
C GLU A 10 -1.66 -18.53 13.41
N HIS A 11 -1.41 -17.44 12.68
CA HIS A 11 -0.73 -17.44 11.39
C HIS A 11 0.79 -17.62 11.53
N LEU A 12 1.36 -17.41 12.72
CA LEU A 12 2.79 -17.65 12.99
C LEU A 12 3.13 -19.13 13.18
N LYS A 13 2.13 -20.02 13.27
CA LYS A 13 2.37 -21.45 13.53
C LYS A 13 3.17 -22.15 12.43
N ASN A 14 2.94 -21.78 11.17
CA ASN A 14 3.68 -22.30 10.03
C ASN A 14 3.53 -21.38 8.81
N GLY A 15 4.39 -21.58 7.81
CA GLY A 15 4.38 -20.76 6.58
C GLY A 15 3.14 -20.94 5.70
N GLU A 16 2.37 -22.03 5.83
CA GLU A 16 1.11 -22.20 5.09
C GLU A 16 0.06 -21.23 5.59
N LYS A 17 -0.14 -21.17 6.91
CA LYS A 17 -1.08 -20.22 7.52
C LYS A 17 -0.68 -18.77 7.29
N MET A 18 0.62 -18.46 7.34
CA MET A 18 1.10 -17.11 7.05
C MET A 18 0.66 -16.67 5.65
N ARG A 19 0.81 -17.54 4.64
CA ARG A 19 0.43 -17.24 3.25
C ARG A 19 -1.07 -17.07 3.03
N GLU A 20 -1.93 -17.47 3.96
CA GLU A 20 -3.39 -17.28 3.84
C GLU A 20 -3.78 -15.79 3.93
N VAL A 21 -2.95 -14.96 4.58
CA VAL A 21 -3.29 -13.58 4.93
C VAL A 21 -2.21 -12.54 4.56
N THR A 22 -1.05 -12.98 4.09
CA THR A 22 0.02 -12.08 3.61
C THR A 22 -0.02 -11.95 2.10
N SER A 23 0.31 -10.76 1.60
CA SER A 23 0.58 -10.49 0.19
C SER A 23 2.01 -9.96 0.01
N ILE A 24 2.38 -9.63 -1.23
CA ILE A 24 3.73 -9.21 -1.64
C ILE A 24 4.24 -8.00 -0.84
N GLU A 25 3.36 -7.11 -0.41
CA GLU A 25 3.68 -5.89 0.32
C GLU A 25 3.78 -6.07 1.85
N SER A 26 3.25 -7.19 2.38
CA SER A 26 2.96 -7.39 3.81
C SER A 26 3.62 -8.62 4.46
N TRP A 27 4.45 -9.39 3.75
CA TRP A 27 5.03 -10.64 4.28
C TRP A 27 6.31 -10.49 5.14
N ILE A 28 7.01 -9.34 5.06
CA ILE A 28 8.30 -9.14 5.74
C ILE A 28 8.14 -9.07 7.27
N LEU A 29 7.23 -8.22 7.77
CA LEU A 29 7.00 -8.05 9.20
C LEU A 29 6.50 -9.32 9.92
N PRO A 30 5.62 -10.15 9.32
CA PRO A 30 5.30 -11.48 9.85
C PRO A 30 6.53 -12.37 10.09
N LEU A 31 7.54 -12.32 9.22
CA LEU A 31 8.79 -13.07 9.43
C LEU A 31 9.67 -12.49 10.54
N VAL A 32 9.61 -11.17 10.76
CA VAL A 32 10.22 -10.55 11.94
C VAL A 32 9.55 -11.07 13.21
N CYS A 33 8.21 -11.03 13.27
CA CYS A 33 7.44 -11.58 14.39
C CYS A 33 7.72 -13.07 14.64
N ALA A 34 7.93 -13.85 13.58
CA ALA A 34 8.30 -15.27 13.67
C ALA A 34 9.78 -15.49 14.10
N GLY A 35 10.58 -14.44 14.19
CA GLY A 35 12.00 -14.49 14.59
C GLY A 35 12.95 -14.93 13.46
N HIS A 36 12.49 -14.94 12.21
CA HIS A 36 13.30 -15.30 11.03
C HIS A 36 14.13 -14.12 10.50
N LEU A 37 13.67 -12.89 10.72
CA LEU A 37 14.36 -11.65 10.33
C LEU A 37 14.62 -10.77 11.55
N LYS A 38 15.80 -10.14 11.60
CA LYS A 38 16.21 -9.23 12.69
C LYS A 38 16.71 -7.87 12.21
N GLU A 39 17.20 -7.79 10.97
CA GLU A 39 17.70 -6.57 10.35
C GLU A 39 17.13 -6.49 8.94
N ILE A 40 16.54 -5.35 8.61
CA ILE A 40 15.93 -5.05 7.32
C ILE A 40 16.66 -3.83 6.75
N ASN A 41 17.23 -3.98 5.57
CA ASN A 41 17.83 -2.88 4.83
C ASN A 41 16.89 -2.51 3.68
N TRP A 42 16.13 -1.44 3.88
CA TRP A 42 15.18 -0.91 2.90
C TRP A 42 15.89 0.08 1.99
N VAL A 43 16.23 -0.37 0.78
CA VAL A 43 16.89 0.47 -0.22
C VAL A 43 15.85 1.09 -1.15
N ARG A 44 15.62 2.40 -1.02
CA ARG A 44 14.63 3.13 -1.82
C ARG A 44 15.28 3.81 -3.03
N PRO A 45 14.55 3.98 -4.15
CA PRO A 45 15.04 4.78 -5.27
C PRO A 45 15.06 6.29 -4.91
N PRO A 46 15.78 7.13 -5.66
CA PRO A 46 15.91 8.57 -5.34
C PRO A 46 14.61 9.37 -5.34
N TRP A 47 13.59 8.88 -6.03
CA TRP A 47 12.29 9.54 -6.19
C TRP A 47 11.24 9.12 -5.16
N ALA A 48 11.52 8.12 -4.32
CA ALA A 48 10.62 7.71 -3.24
C ALA A 48 11.15 8.25 -1.90
N ASP A 49 10.30 8.88 -1.10
CA ASP A 49 10.67 9.52 0.17
C ASP A 49 9.72 9.19 1.34
N GLN A 50 8.81 8.23 1.14
CA GLN A 50 7.79 7.81 2.11
C GLN A 50 8.34 7.40 3.49
N LEU A 51 9.60 6.96 3.56
CA LEU A 51 10.30 6.66 4.81
C LEU A 51 11.62 7.42 4.85
N ALA A 52 11.85 8.14 5.94
CA ALA A 52 13.09 8.88 6.13
C ALA A 52 14.31 7.94 6.26
N ASP A 53 15.43 8.32 5.64
CA ASP A 53 16.70 7.59 5.72
C ASP A 53 17.18 7.48 7.17
N GLY A 54 18.00 6.46 7.42
CA GLY A 54 18.66 6.22 8.70
C GLY A 54 18.39 4.85 9.31
N ARG A 55 19.18 4.52 10.33
CA ARG A 55 19.08 3.28 11.11
C ARG A 55 18.20 3.50 12.34
N ARG A 56 17.24 2.61 12.56
CA ARG A 56 16.28 2.66 13.67
C ARG A 56 16.16 1.29 14.33
N GLN A 57 16.02 1.29 15.66
CA GLN A 57 15.58 0.13 16.42
C GLN A 57 14.07 0.26 16.61
N LEU A 58 13.32 -0.70 16.08
CA LEU A 58 11.87 -0.72 16.08
C LEU A 58 11.36 -2.00 16.71
N LYS A 59 10.08 -2.00 17.05
CA LYS A 59 9.33 -3.16 17.52
C LYS A 59 8.12 -3.39 16.62
N VAL A 60 7.87 -4.65 16.31
CA VAL A 60 6.65 -5.12 15.69
C VAL A 60 5.96 -6.09 16.63
N GLY A 61 4.64 -6.01 16.72
CA GLY A 61 3.85 -6.85 17.62
C GLY A 61 2.37 -6.74 17.31
N PHE A 62 1.54 -7.12 18.28
CA PHE A 62 0.09 -7.13 18.13
C PHE A 62 -0.54 -6.08 19.04
N CYS A 63 -1.56 -5.39 18.54
CA CYS A 63 -2.33 -4.41 19.30
C CYS A 63 -3.82 -4.62 19.04
N ASP A 64 -4.65 -4.01 19.88
CA ASP A 64 -6.09 -3.93 19.61
C ASP A 64 -6.35 -3.23 18.26
N GLY A 65 -7.39 -3.70 17.58
CA GLY A 65 -7.87 -3.12 16.34
C GLY A 65 -8.31 -1.68 16.55
N VAL A 66 -8.00 -0.81 15.57
CA VAL A 66 -8.35 0.61 15.65
C VAL A 66 -9.87 0.81 15.68
N LEU A 67 -10.61 0.02 14.89
CA LEU A 67 -12.08 0.11 14.78
C LEU A 67 -12.83 -0.86 15.68
N GLU A 68 -12.23 -2.02 15.97
CA GLU A 68 -12.87 -3.12 16.69
C GLU A 68 -11.98 -3.59 17.83
N LYS A 69 -12.31 -3.20 19.07
CA LYS A 69 -11.61 -3.68 20.26
C LYS A 69 -11.72 -5.20 20.39
N GLY A 70 -10.62 -5.86 20.76
CA GLY A 70 -10.53 -7.31 20.88
C GLY A 70 -10.22 -8.04 19.57
N LYS A 71 -10.27 -7.35 18.41
CA LYS A 71 -9.74 -7.88 17.15
C LYS A 71 -8.28 -7.45 17.02
N GLN A 72 -7.36 -8.39 17.21
CA GLN A 72 -5.93 -8.09 17.12
C GLN A 72 -5.54 -7.67 15.69
N ARG A 73 -4.60 -6.73 15.61
CA ARG A 73 -3.88 -6.34 14.39
C ARG A 73 -2.38 -6.32 14.65
N MET A 74 -1.58 -6.56 13.62
CA MET A 74 -0.14 -6.38 13.71
C MET A 74 0.22 -4.91 13.46
N ALA A 75 1.17 -4.40 14.23
CA ALA A 75 1.56 -2.99 14.21
C ALA A 75 3.06 -2.78 14.48
N VAL A 76 3.57 -1.63 14.05
CA VAL A 76 4.95 -1.18 14.26
C VAL A 76 4.97 0.04 15.18
N ASN A 77 5.97 0.13 16.07
CA ASN A 77 6.12 1.25 17.00
C ASN A 77 6.81 2.49 16.40
N TRP A 78 6.65 2.72 15.10
CA TRP A 78 7.20 3.90 14.43
C TRP A 78 6.08 4.83 14.01
N ALA A 79 5.95 5.95 14.74
CA ALA A 79 4.97 6.99 14.44
C ALA A 79 5.43 7.79 13.21
N THR A 80 4.98 7.37 12.03
CA THR A 80 5.15 8.10 10.77
C THR A 80 3.85 8.17 10.02
N ASP A 81 3.74 9.08 9.06
CA ASP A 81 2.60 9.09 8.16
C ASP A 81 2.41 7.73 7.46
N TYR A 82 3.50 7.08 7.05
CA TYR A 82 3.49 5.75 6.42
C TYR A 82 2.73 4.70 7.24
N TYR A 83 3.00 4.56 8.54
CA TYR A 83 2.32 3.54 9.37
C TYR A 83 0.95 4.02 9.88
N THR A 84 0.77 5.32 10.10
CA THR A 84 -0.50 5.84 10.63
C THR A 84 -1.60 5.96 9.60
N SER A 85 -1.28 6.29 8.35
CA SER A 85 -2.24 6.35 7.24
C SER A 85 -2.89 4.99 6.96
N ASP A 86 -2.13 3.90 7.15
CA ASP A 86 -2.61 2.51 7.03
C ASP A 86 -3.16 1.94 8.35
N ALA A 87 -3.21 2.73 9.42
CA ALA A 87 -3.63 2.29 10.76
C ALA A 87 -2.82 1.09 11.31
N THR A 88 -1.52 1.08 11.01
CA THR A 88 -0.55 0.04 11.41
C THR A 88 0.48 0.53 12.43
N TYR A 89 0.30 1.75 12.96
CA TYR A 89 1.07 2.27 14.08
C TYR A 89 0.51 1.77 15.43
N CYS A 90 1.39 1.53 16.40
CA CYS A 90 1.01 1.29 17.80
C CYS A 90 2.14 1.68 18.74
N SER A 91 1.84 2.42 19.80
CA SER A 91 2.80 2.74 20.84
C SER A 91 3.28 1.47 21.56
N GLU A 92 4.50 1.52 22.13
CA GLU A 92 5.10 0.35 22.78
C GLU A 92 4.27 -0.16 23.97
N ASP A 93 3.66 0.75 24.74
CA ASP A 93 2.84 0.41 25.90
C ASP A 93 1.55 -0.35 25.53
N GLY A 94 1.06 -0.18 24.30
CA GLY A 94 -0.11 -0.88 23.77
C GLY A 94 0.20 -2.18 23.02
N MET A 95 1.48 -2.56 22.93
CA MET A 95 1.93 -3.65 22.09
C MET A 95 2.16 -4.96 22.87
N GLU A 96 1.50 -6.02 22.42
CA GLU A 96 1.66 -7.38 22.90
C GLU A 96 2.61 -8.18 22.00
N ASN A 97 3.35 -9.11 22.60
CA ASN A 97 4.31 -9.98 21.89
C ASN A 97 5.30 -9.21 21.01
N ALA A 98 5.75 -8.05 21.48
CA ALA A 98 6.65 -7.18 20.75
C ALA A 98 8.01 -7.86 20.47
N VAL A 99 8.43 -7.84 19.20
CA VAL A 99 9.73 -8.32 18.73
C VAL A 99 10.53 -7.13 18.21
N GLU A 100 11.75 -6.97 18.72
CA GLU A 100 12.66 -5.92 18.28
C GLU A 100 13.37 -6.29 16.98
N PHE A 101 13.50 -5.33 16.07
CA PHE A 101 14.26 -5.45 14.84
C PHE A 101 14.94 -4.13 14.46
N THR A 102 16.00 -4.22 13.65
CA THR A 102 16.64 -3.06 13.04
C THR A 102 16.03 -2.79 11.67
N LEU A 103 15.63 -1.55 11.41
CA LEU A 103 15.35 -1.06 10.07
C LEU A 103 16.39 -0.01 9.68
N THR A 104 17.09 -0.23 8.58
CA THR A 104 17.97 0.76 7.96
C THR A 104 17.33 1.17 6.63
N VAL A 105 16.91 2.43 6.53
CA VAL A 105 16.44 3.01 5.26
C VAL A 105 17.60 3.75 4.61
N SER A 106 17.88 3.44 3.35
CA SER A 106 18.91 4.13 2.59
C SER A 106 18.48 4.40 1.15
N GLN A 107 18.87 5.56 0.63
CA GLN A 107 18.72 5.82 -0.79
C GLN A 107 19.75 5.06 -1.61
N ALA A 108 19.30 4.47 -2.72
CA ALA A 108 20.20 3.93 -3.73
C ALA A 108 21.17 4.99 -4.28
N PRO A 109 22.40 4.60 -4.66
CA PRO A 109 22.94 3.24 -4.70
C PRO A 109 23.69 2.86 -3.40
N SER A 110 23.33 3.42 -2.23
CA SER A 110 23.94 3.04 -0.95
C SER A 110 23.27 1.80 -0.36
N TRP A 111 24.04 0.71 -0.24
CA TRP A 111 23.57 -0.58 0.26
C TRP A 111 24.46 -1.00 1.43
N GLU A 112 23.86 -1.27 2.58
CA GLU A 112 24.55 -1.85 3.73
C GLU A 112 24.06 -3.29 3.94
N THR A 113 24.98 -4.23 4.13
CA THR A 113 24.70 -5.57 4.65
C THR A 113 25.90 -6.08 5.42
N ARG A 114 25.70 -7.10 6.26
CA ARG A 114 26.71 -7.54 7.24
C ARG A 114 26.84 -9.05 7.38
N SER A 115 25.92 -9.85 6.84
CA SER A 115 25.90 -11.30 7.07
C SER A 115 25.08 -12.06 6.02
N SER A 116 24.66 -13.29 6.35
CA SER A 116 23.66 -14.03 5.55
C SER A 116 22.42 -13.18 5.33
N TRP A 117 21.93 -13.15 4.10
CA TRP A 117 20.92 -12.18 3.70
C TRP A 117 19.91 -12.81 2.75
N PHE A 118 18.73 -12.20 2.70
CA PHE A 118 17.66 -12.51 1.77
C PHE A 118 17.44 -11.28 0.90
N LEU A 119 17.13 -11.47 -0.38
CA LEU A 119 16.86 -10.37 -1.28
C LEU A 119 15.38 -10.34 -1.62
N ASP A 120 14.77 -9.19 -1.45
CA ASP A 120 13.43 -8.90 -1.96
C ASP A 120 13.51 -7.73 -2.93
N VAL A 121 12.83 -7.84 -4.06
CA VAL A 121 12.83 -6.82 -5.11
C VAL A 121 11.42 -6.64 -5.62
N ASP A 122 10.83 -5.50 -5.30
CA ASP A 122 9.65 -5.00 -6.01
C ASP A 122 10.12 -4.27 -7.27
N LEU A 123 9.61 -4.66 -8.43
CA LEU A 123 10.00 -4.02 -9.70
C LEU A 123 9.54 -2.56 -9.79
N ASP A 124 8.59 -2.16 -8.94
CA ASP A 124 8.16 -0.78 -8.76
C ASP A 124 9.35 0.11 -8.32
N TYR A 125 10.39 -0.45 -7.71
CA TYR A 125 11.66 0.23 -7.43
C TYR A 125 12.29 0.87 -8.68
N PHE A 126 12.12 0.26 -9.85
CA PHE A 126 12.70 0.74 -11.11
C PHE A 126 11.78 1.68 -11.86
N SER A 127 10.47 1.57 -11.67
CA SER A 127 9.46 2.41 -12.32
C SER A 127 8.12 2.13 -11.66
N CYS A 128 7.45 3.18 -11.20
CA CYS A 128 6.19 3.08 -10.47
C CYS A 128 5.13 3.94 -11.18
N ASP A 129 3.98 3.33 -11.47
CA ASP A 129 2.80 3.97 -12.03
C ASP A 129 1.67 4.05 -11.00
N ASP A 130 0.68 4.89 -11.27
CA ASP A 130 -0.61 4.85 -10.58
C ASP A 130 -1.66 4.23 -11.53
N PRO A 131 -2.08 2.97 -11.28
CA PRO A 131 -3.01 2.27 -12.16
C PRO A 131 -4.34 3.01 -12.33
N PHE A 132 -4.76 3.79 -11.33
CA PHE A 132 -6.06 4.47 -11.35
C PHE A 132 -6.09 5.67 -12.29
N THR A 133 -4.92 6.21 -12.69
CA THR A 133 -4.84 7.34 -13.64
C THR A 133 -5.26 6.97 -15.06
N HIS A 134 -5.29 5.67 -15.37
CA HIS A 134 -5.73 5.15 -16.68
C HIS A 134 -7.24 4.87 -16.71
N ASP A 135 -7.85 4.57 -15.57
CA ASP A 135 -9.23 4.10 -15.46
C ASP A 135 -10.22 5.14 -14.90
N ILE A 136 -9.72 6.10 -14.13
CA ILE A 136 -10.51 7.17 -13.49
C ILE A 136 -10.13 8.52 -14.07
N GLN A 137 -11.13 9.36 -14.36
CA GLN A 137 -10.90 10.71 -14.84
C GLN A 137 -10.13 11.55 -13.80
N GLN A 138 -9.20 12.39 -14.25
CA GLN A 138 -8.35 13.19 -13.36
C GLN A 138 -9.15 14.08 -12.38
N GLU A 139 -10.26 14.65 -12.84
CA GLU A 139 -11.15 15.46 -11.98
C GLU A 139 -11.77 14.63 -10.86
N ASP A 140 -12.16 13.38 -11.16
CA ASP A 140 -12.69 12.43 -10.19
C ASP A 140 -11.59 11.95 -9.24
N LEU A 141 -10.36 11.71 -9.71
CA LEU A 141 -9.22 11.36 -8.82
C LEU A 141 -8.93 12.45 -7.78
N ILE A 142 -8.93 13.71 -8.20
CA ILE A 142 -8.77 14.86 -7.28
C ILE A 142 -9.94 14.90 -6.27
N ALA A 143 -11.16 14.64 -6.74
CA ALA A 143 -12.32 14.58 -5.86
C ALA A 143 -12.24 13.43 -4.86
N ILE A 144 -11.81 12.25 -5.31
CA ILE A 144 -11.57 11.04 -4.50
C ILE A 144 -10.50 11.33 -3.44
N GLY A 145 -9.37 11.93 -3.80
CA GLY A 145 -8.30 12.27 -2.85
C GLY A 145 -8.80 13.17 -1.72
N LYS A 146 -9.50 14.26 -2.07
CA LYS A 146 -10.15 15.16 -1.08
C LYS A 146 -11.17 14.43 -0.22
N LEU A 147 -11.96 13.57 -0.85
CA LEU A 147 -13.00 12.82 -0.19
C LEU A 147 -12.41 11.84 0.83
N PHE A 148 -11.28 11.20 0.53
CA PHE A 148 -10.64 10.21 1.39
C PHE A 148 -9.72 10.84 2.45
N SER A 149 -9.29 12.07 2.26
CA SER A 149 -8.44 12.81 3.20
C SER A 149 -9.01 12.84 4.63
N ALA A 150 -8.20 12.45 5.61
CA ALA A 150 -8.53 12.54 7.04
C ALA A 150 -8.16 13.91 7.64
N GLY A 151 -7.80 14.89 6.80
CA GLY A 151 -7.25 16.19 7.20
C GLY A 151 -5.78 16.30 6.80
N LYS A 152 -5.10 17.29 7.37
CA LYS A 152 -3.67 17.51 7.09
C LYS A 152 -2.87 16.26 7.45
N GLN A 153 -2.04 15.80 6.52
CA GLN A 153 -1.03 14.78 6.76
C GLN A 153 -0.20 15.15 8.00
N ILE A 154 0.05 14.17 8.85
CA ILE A 154 0.80 14.39 10.08
C ILE A 154 2.29 14.32 9.76
N ASN A 155 3.08 15.23 10.34
CA ASN A 155 4.52 15.12 10.24
C ASN A 155 5.02 14.06 11.21
N ASP A 156 6.11 13.38 10.86
CA ASP A 156 6.73 12.34 11.70
C ASP A 156 7.22 12.84 13.08
N ASP A 157 7.36 14.16 13.28
CA ASP A 157 7.78 14.78 14.53
C ASP A 157 6.62 15.22 15.45
N GLU A 158 5.36 15.00 15.02
CA GLU A 158 4.20 15.30 15.84
C GLU A 158 4.11 14.36 17.08
N PRO A 159 3.47 14.80 18.17
CA PRO A 159 3.23 13.96 19.35
C PRO A 159 2.49 12.66 19.02
N LEU A 160 2.85 11.57 19.71
CA LEU A 160 2.26 10.24 19.50
C LEU A 160 0.73 10.22 19.58
N GLU A 161 0.14 11.03 20.46
CA GLU A 161 -1.32 11.16 20.57
C GLU A 161 -1.96 11.68 19.27
N GLN A 162 -1.29 12.57 18.55
CA GLN A 162 -1.79 13.05 17.25
C GLN A 162 -1.73 11.94 16.18
N HIS A 163 -0.69 11.11 16.20
CA HIS A 163 -0.61 9.91 15.34
C HIS A 163 -1.75 8.94 15.62
N GLU A 164 -2.07 8.68 16.89
CA GLU A 164 -3.18 7.80 17.30
C GLU A 164 -4.56 8.39 16.92
N GLN A 165 -4.74 9.71 17.08
CA GLN A 165 -5.98 10.38 16.68
C GLN A 165 -6.16 10.37 15.14
N PHE A 166 -5.09 10.67 14.39
CA PHE A 166 -5.12 10.68 12.93
C PHE A 166 -5.42 9.30 12.36
N GLN A 167 -4.71 8.25 12.81
CA GLN A 167 -4.97 6.89 12.31
C GLN A 167 -6.40 6.44 12.61
N THR A 168 -6.96 6.82 13.76
CA THR A 168 -8.33 6.43 14.15
C THR A 168 -9.33 7.07 13.20
N LYS A 169 -9.21 8.40 13.00
CA LYS A 169 -10.05 9.14 12.07
C LYS A 169 -9.92 8.63 10.64
N ARG A 170 -8.70 8.31 10.19
CA ARG A 170 -8.41 7.76 8.86
C ARG A 170 -9.04 6.38 8.69
N ALA A 171 -8.88 5.48 9.66
CA ALA A 171 -9.46 4.14 9.62
C ALA A 171 -11.00 4.18 9.60
N GLU A 172 -11.63 5.03 10.42
CA GLU A 172 -13.08 5.18 10.45
C GLU A 172 -13.61 5.66 9.10
N LYS A 173 -12.91 6.63 8.51
CA LYS A 173 -13.25 7.21 7.22
C LYS A 173 -13.09 6.21 6.07
N LEU A 174 -11.98 5.48 6.04
CA LEU A 174 -11.75 4.41 5.06
C LEU A 174 -12.81 3.31 5.18
N HIS A 175 -13.08 2.84 6.39
CA HIS A 175 -14.09 1.81 6.62
C HIS A 175 -15.51 2.24 6.22
N LYS A 176 -15.87 3.50 6.49
CA LYS A 176 -17.13 4.11 6.02
C LYS A 176 -17.24 4.05 4.51
N PHE A 177 -16.23 4.49 3.77
CA PHE A 177 -16.26 4.48 2.31
C PHE A 177 -16.17 3.09 1.70
N GLU A 178 -15.31 2.22 2.24
CA GLU A 178 -15.22 0.82 1.81
C GLU A 178 -16.59 0.14 1.89
N SER A 179 -17.23 0.23 3.06
CA SER A 179 -18.55 -0.37 3.31
C SER A 179 -19.61 0.20 2.38
N PHE A 180 -19.58 1.51 2.12
CA PHE A 180 -20.51 2.19 1.23
C PHE A 180 -20.31 1.77 -0.22
N LEU A 181 -19.11 1.92 -0.76
CA LEU A 181 -18.77 1.66 -2.16
C LEU A 181 -18.94 0.17 -2.52
N LEU A 182 -18.49 -0.75 -1.66
CA LEU A 182 -18.76 -2.18 -1.84
C LEU A 182 -20.25 -2.52 -1.70
N GLY A 183 -21.01 -1.73 -0.95
CA GLY A 183 -22.46 -1.80 -0.89
C GLY A 183 -23.11 -1.44 -2.23
N LEU A 184 -22.62 -0.39 -2.90
CA LEU A 184 -23.07 0.04 -4.22
C LEU A 184 -22.80 -1.02 -5.29
N ASP A 185 -21.62 -1.64 -5.26
CA ASP A 185 -21.25 -2.70 -6.22
C ASP A 185 -22.25 -3.88 -6.19
N LYS A 186 -22.78 -4.22 -5.01
CA LYS A 186 -23.81 -5.26 -4.84
C LYS A 186 -25.16 -4.91 -5.47
N ILE A 187 -25.46 -3.63 -5.65
CA ILE A 187 -26.70 -3.13 -6.26
C ILE A 187 -26.45 -2.45 -7.62
N SER A 188 -25.27 -2.64 -8.20
CA SER A 188 -24.78 -1.97 -9.42
C SER A 188 -25.60 -2.21 -10.69
N THR A 189 -26.55 -3.15 -10.67
CA THR A 189 -27.50 -3.39 -11.76
C THR A 189 -28.71 -2.46 -11.74
N LYS A 190 -28.94 -1.77 -10.61
CA LYS A 190 -30.08 -0.87 -10.40
C LYS A 190 -29.67 0.60 -10.28
N TYR A 191 -28.44 0.96 -10.63
CA TYR A 191 -27.96 2.33 -10.36
C TYR A 191 -28.75 3.42 -11.11
N ASP A 192 -29.36 3.09 -12.26
CA ASP A 192 -30.23 3.98 -13.02
C ASP A 192 -31.54 4.30 -12.28
N GLU A 193 -31.92 3.46 -11.31
CA GLU A 193 -33.13 3.58 -10.49
C GLU A 193 -32.88 4.32 -9.18
N ILE A 194 -31.63 4.72 -8.90
CA ILE A 194 -31.24 5.33 -7.63
C ILE A 194 -30.74 6.76 -7.89
N ASP A 195 -31.38 7.73 -7.26
CA ASP A 195 -30.95 9.12 -7.27
C ASP A 195 -29.97 9.39 -6.12
N ALA A 196 -29.09 10.39 -6.28
CA ALA A 196 -28.08 10.71 -5.26
C ALA A 196 -28.74 11.12 -3.94
N GLU A 197 -29.94 11.68 -4.04
CA GLU A 197 -30.81 12.07 -2.96
C GLU A 197 -31.37 10.88 -2.15
N ASP A 198 -31.37 9.66 -2.71
CA ASP A 198 -31.89 8.44 -2.07
C ASP A 198 -30.93 7.85 -1.03
N PHE A 199 -29.64 8.21 -1.04
CA PHE A 199 -28.63 7.73 -0.08
C PHE A 199 -28.69 8.42 1.30
N VAL A 200 -29.85 9.00 1.62
CA VAL A 200 -30.21 9.65 2.89
C VAL A 200 -29.52 10.99 3.16
N HIS A 201 -30.33 11.90 3.72
CA HIS A 201 -30.00 13.25 4.13
C HIS A 201 -28.91 13.30 5.22
N GLU A 202 -28.00 14.28 5.10
CA GLU A 202 -26.98 14.78 6.05
C GLU A 202 -25.51 14.39 5.83
N ASP A 203 -25.18 13.35 5.04
CA ASP A 203 -23.77 13.00 4.77
C ASP A 203 -23.31 13.42 3.36
N GLU A 204 -22.83 14.65 3.24
CA GLU A 204 -22.34 15.22 1.97
C GLU A 204 -21.15 14.45 1.36
N GLU A 205 -20.36 13.76 2.19
CA GLU A 205 -19.26 12.92 1.71
C GLU A 205 -19.79 11.68 0.98
N LEU A 206 -20.79 10.98 1.54
CA LEU A 206 -21.38 9.80 0.89
C LEU A 206 -22.12 10.17 -0.41
N LYS A 207 -22.77 11.33 -0.45
CA LYS A 207 -23.36 11.87 -1.69
C LYS A 207 -22.30 12.10 -2.77
N SER A 208 -21.17 12.67 -2.38
CA SER A 208 -20.03 12.89 -3.28
C SER A 208 -19.45 11.56 -3.78
N ALA A 209 -19.25 10.59 -2.88
CA ALA A 209 -18.81 9.23 -3.22
C ALA A 209 -19.76 8.57 -4.23
N TYR A 210 -21.07 8.70 -4.02
CA TYR A 210 -22.08 8.15 -4.92
C TYR A 210 -22.06 8.82 -6.29
N ALA A 211 -21.93 10.15 -6.35
CA ALA A 211 -21.87 10.87 -7.63
C ALA A 211 -20.68 10.40 -8.48
N ILE A 212 -19.51 10.23 -7.85
CA ILE A 212 -18.30 9.70 -8.50
C ILE A 212 -18.55 8.26 -8.98
N TRP A 213 -19.09 7.40 -8.11
CA TRP A 213 -19.40 6.01 -8.46
C TRP A 213 -20.40 5.91 -9.62
N LYS A 214 -21.46 6.73 -9.62
CA LYS A 214 -22.47 6.76 -10.69
C LYS A 214 -21.84 7.22 -12.02
N ASN A 215 -20.99 8.24 -11.99
CA ASN A 215 -20.26 8.71 -13.17
C ASN A 215 -19.34 7.61 -13.74
N GLN A 216 -18.54 6.98 -12.88
CA GLN A 216 -17.66 5.90 -13.28
C GLN A 216 -18.45 4.72 -13.87
N ARG A 217 -19.55 4.35 -13.23
CA ARG A 217 -20.43 3.26 -13.69
C ARG A 217 -21.01 3.53 -15.08
N GLU A 218 -21.41 4.76 -15.35
CA GLU A 218 -21.87 5.21 -16.68
C GLU A 218 -20.78 5.07 -17.74
N LEU A 219 -19.53 5.43 -17.41
CA LEU A 219 -18.38 5.28 -18.29
C LEU A 219 -18.08 3.80 -18.57
N THR A 220 -18.02 2.97 -17.53
CA THR A 220 -17.82 1.51 -17.61
C THR A 220 -18.87 0.86 -18.53
N LYS A 221 -20.16 1.20 -18.36
CA LYS A 221 -21.22 0.67 -19.23
C LYS A 221 -21.05 1.10 -20.69
N LYS A 222 -20.70 2.36 -20.96
CA LYS A 222 -20.44 2.85 -22.32
C LYS A 222 -19.27 2.12 -22.95
N ALA A 223 -18.20 1.86 -22.19
CA ALA A 223 -17.04 1.10 -22.67
C ALA A 223 -17.44 -0.33 -23.10
N TYR A 224 -18.22 -1.05 -22.28
CA TYR A 224 -18.72 -2.39 -22.65
C TYR A 224 -19.62 -2.40 -23.89
N GLN A 225 -20.50 -1.41 -24.02
CA GLN A 225 -21.35 -1.29 -25.20
C GLN A 225 -20.51 -1.11 -26.48
N LEU A 226 -19.36 -0.44 -26.38
CA LEU A 226 -18.44 -0.22 -27.50
C LEU A 226 -17.53 -1.43 -27.76
N SER A 227 -17.05 -2.12 -26.73
CA SER A 227 -16.13 -3.26 -26.87
C SER A 227 -16.80 -4.56 -27.31
N SER A 228 -18.14 -4.64 -27.26
CA SER A 228 -18.92 -5.88 -27.47
C SER A 228 -18.56 -7.00 -26.48
N GLU A 229 -17.89 -6.67 -25.38
CA GLU A 229 -17.61 -7.59 -24.29
C GLU A 229 -18.81 -7.68 -23.35
N GLN A 230 -18.97 -8.83 -22.71
CA GLN A 230 -19.94 -8.93 -21.63
C GLN A 230 -19.44 -8.11 -20.45
N ALA A 231 -20.33 -7.31 -19.85
CA ALA A 231 -20.04 -6.65 -18.59
C ALA A 231 -19.60 -7.71 -17.58
N GLY A 232 -18.31 -7.68 -17.22
CA GLY A 232 -17.79 -8.54 -16.16
C GLY A 232 -18.32 -8.09 -14.80
N ASP A 233 -17.89 -8.77 -13.74
CA ASP A 233 -18.02 -8.27 -12.36
C ASP A 233 -17.15 -7.02 -12.20
N VAL A 234 -17.63 -5.87 -12.68
CA VAL A 234 -16.93 -4.60 -12.46
C VAL A 234 -17.31 -4.06 -11.10
N ASN A 235 -16.29 -3.94 -10.27
CA ASN A 235 -16.37 -3.38 -8.93
C ASN A 235 -15.87 -1.92 -9.00
N ASP A 236 -16.67 -1.05 -9.62
CA ASP A 236 -16.34 0.38 -9.75
C ASP A 236 -16.13 1.01 -8.35
N GLY A 237 -16.90 0.57 -7.35
CA GLY A 237 -16.76 0.96 -5.96
C GLY A 237 -15.43 0.50 -5.35
N TRP A 238 -15.04 -0.76 -5.58
CA TRP A 238 -13.70 -1.24 -5.20
C TRP A 238 -12.59 -0.40 -5.83
N MET A 239 -12.70 -0.07 -7.12
CA MET A 239 -11.68 0.73 -7.81
C MET A 239 -11.56 2.14 -7.23
N ILE A 240 -12.70 2.82 -7.02
CA ILE A 240 -12.75 4.15 -6.37
C ILE A 240 -12.16 4.09 -4.96
N TYR A 241 -12.46 3.04 -4.20
CA TYR A 241 -11.93 2.86 -2.86
C TYR A 241 -10.39 2.76 -2.87
N ASN A 242 -9.82 1.91 -3.71
CA ASN A 242 -8.37 1.76 -3.79
C ASN A 242 -7.68 3.02 -4.32
N ALA A 243 -8.27 3.71 -5.30
CA ALA A 243 -7.80 5.02 -5.73
C ALA A 243 -7.77 6.02 -4.56
N GLY A 244 -8.78 6.01 -3.69
CA GLY A 244 -8.81 6.85 -2.49
C GLY A 244 -7.84 6.44 -1.38
N CYS A 245 -7.44 5.17 -1.33
CA CYS A 245 -6.35 4.72 -0.46
C CYS A 245 -4.99 5.28 -0.92
N THR A 246 -4.81 5.50 -2.22
CA THR A 246 -3.53 5.90 -2.83
C THR A 246 -3.49 7.35 -3.32
N SER A 247 -4.52 8.17 -3.05
CA SER A 247 -4.62 9.57 -3.50
C SER A 247 -4.60 10.58 -2.35
N GLN A 248 -4.11 11.79 -2.65
CA GLN A 248 -4.18 13.02 -1.83
C GLN A 248 -5.02 14.10 -2.54
N ASP A 249 -5.20 15.25 -1.87
CA ASP A 249 -6.04 16.36 -2.34
C ASP A 249 -5.63 16.94 -3.73
N ASP A 250 -4.38 16.76 -4.14
CA ASP A 250 -3.78 17.31 -5.36
C ASP A 250 -3.16 16.28 -6.32
N GLY A 251 -3.24 14.98 -6.01
CA GLY A 251 -2.67 13.93 -6.84
C GLY A 251 -2.38 12.63 -6.09
N PRO A 252 -1.69 11.65 -6.70
CA PRO A 252 -1.35 10.40 -6.05
C PRO A 252 -0.45 10.59 -4.82
N ALA A 253 -0.76 9.89 -3.73
CA ALA A 253 0.08 9.73 -2.54
C ALA A 253 1.24 8.75 -2.75
N LEU A 254 1.17 7.97 -3.83
CA LEU A 254 2.21 7.05 -4.23
C LEU A 254 3.43 7.81 -4.78
N PRO A 255 4.65 7.28 -4.59
CA PRO A 255 5.85 7.82 -5.21
C PRO A 255 5.87 7.49 -6.71
N VAL A 256 4.93 8.04 -7.48
CA VAL A 256 4.79 7.76 -8.92
C VAL A 256 6.01 8.30 -9.66
N HIS A 257 6.66 7.42 -10.41
CA HIS A 257 7.80 7.75 -11.25
C HIS A 257 7.92 6.72 -12.37
N ILE A 258 7.31 7.02 -13.52
CA ILE A 258 7.48 6.22 -14.73
C ILE A 258 8.85 6.54 -15.33
N SER A 259 9.83 5.69 -15.06
CA SER A 259 11.19 5.84 -15.56
C SER A 259 11.26 5.65 -17.07
N THR A 260 12.17 6.38 -17.72
CA THR A 260 12.55 6.14 -19.11
C THR A 260 13.37 4.87 -19.26
N ASP A 261 13.45 4.39 -20.50
CA ASP A 261 14.28 3.24 -20.86
C ASP A 261 15.75 3.35 -20.41
N GLU A 262 16.30 4.57 -20.45
CA GLU A 262 17.68 4.87 -20.07
C GLU A 262 17.84 4.86 -18.55
N GLU A 263 16.89 5.46 -17.82
CA GLU A 263 16.86 5.42 -16.36
C GLU A 263 16.77 3.97 -15.85
N ILE A 264 15.91 3.14 -16.45
CA ILE A 264 15.81 1.72 -16.08
C ILE A 264 17.13 0.99 -16.34
N ARG A 265 17.77 1.19 -17.51
CA ARG A 265 19.07 0.58 -17.82
C ARG A 265 20.16 1.01 -16.84
N GLN A 266 20.19 2.28 -16.47
CA GLN A 266 21.17 2.81 -15.52
C GLN A 266 20.91 2.26 -14.12
N SER A 267 19.67 2.25 -13.65
CA SER A 267 19.26 1.67 -12.36
C SER A 267 19.57 0.17 -12.28
N LEU A 268 19.31 -0.61 -13.33
CA LEU A 268 19.68 -2.04 -13.42
C LEU A 268 21.20 -2.25 -13.38
N LYS A 269 21.97 -1.37 -14.03
CA LYS A 269 23.43 -1.42 -14.00
C LYS A 269 23.97 -1.15 -12.60
N GLU A 270 23.45 -0.14 -11.91
CA GLU A 270 23.82 0.19 -10.53
C GLU A 270 23.43 -0.91 -9.55
N PHE A 271 22.18 -1.40 -9.64
CA PHE A 271 21.69 -2.55 -8.90
C PHE A 271 22.63 -3.75 -9.11
N GLY A 272 22.96 -4.09 -10.36
CA GLY A 272 23.86 -5.20 -10.69
C GLY A 272 25.28 -5.01 -10.15
N LEU A 273 25.81 -3.79 -10.11
CA LEU A 273 27.10 -3.48 -9.50
C LEU A 273 27.08 -3.72 -7.99
N GLN A 274 26.03 -3.24 -7.30
CA GLN A 274 25.88 -3.45 -5.86
C GLN A 274 25.68 -4.93 -5.53
N MET A 275 24.83 -5.62 -6.27
CA MET A 275 24.62 -7.06 -6.14
C MET A 275 25.93 -7.85 -6.28
N ARG A 276 26.79 -7.52 -7.27
CA ARG A 276 28.12 -8.13 -7.41
C ARG A 276 29.01 -7.87 -6.20
N LYS A 277 28.99 -6.65 -5.66
CA LYS A 277 29.74 -6.30 -4.44
C LYS A 277 29.27 -7.15 -3.26
N LEU A 278 27.96 -7.19 -3.01
CA LEU A 278 27.39 -7.98 -1.90
C LEU A 278 27.70 -9.48 -2.06
N PHE A 279 27.57 -10.01 -3.27
CA PHE A 279 27.90 -11.41 -3.56
C PHE A 279 29.37 -11.72 -3.28
N SER A 280 30.28 -10.80 -3.64
CA SER A 280 31.71 -10.99 -3.42
C SER A 280 32.11 -10.93 -1.94
N GLU A 281 31.40 -10.14 -1.14
CA GLU A 281 31.73 -9.90 0.26
C GLU A 281 31.03 -10.89 1.21
N PHE A 282 29.77 -11.24 0.94
CA PHE A 282 28.92 -12.04 1.84
C PHE A 282 28.42 -13.35 1.22
N GLY A 283 28.74 -13.62 -0.04
CA GLY A 283 28.19 -14.76 -0.78
C GLY A 283 26.77 -14.51 -1.30
N PRO A 284 26.17 -15.49 -2.00
CA PRO A 284 24.82 -15.36 -2.53
C PRO A 284 23.77 -15.28 -1.41
N PRO A 285 22.60 -14.66 -1.65
CA PRO A 285 21.52 -14.61 -0.69
C PRO A 285 20.96 -16.01 -0.45
N ALA A 286 20.40 -16.22 0.74
CA ALA A 286 19.70 -17.45 1.11
C ALA A 286 18.42 -17.68 0.29
N GLY A 287 17.84 -16.62 -0.26
CA GLY A 287 16.71 -16.66 -1.17
C GLY A 287 16.48 -15.30 -1.83
N ILE A 288 15.72 -15.32 -2.92
CA ILE A 288 15.37 -14.13 -3.70
C ILE A 288 13.86 -14.14 -3.94
N CYS A 289 13.19 -13.07 -3.54
CA CYS A 289 11.83 -12.73 -3.96
C CYS A 289 11.91 -11.63 -5.02
N LEU A 290 11.01 -11.73 -6.01
CA LEU A 290 10.86 -10.75 -7.07
C LEU A 290 9.36 -10.56 -7.31
N ALA A 291 8.84 -9.39 -6.98
CA ALA A 291 7.46 -9.01 -7.28
C ALA A 291 7.45 -8.04 -8.46
N ARG A 292 6.43 -8.17 -9.31
CA ARG A 292 6.37 -7.45 -10.59
C ARG A 292 5.28 -6.42 -10.66
N SER A 293 4.26 -6.49 -9.81
CA SER A 293 3.10 -5.57 -9.77
C SER A 293 2.56 -5.11 -11.14
N THR A 294 2.67 -5.94 -12.19
CA THR A 294 2.16 -5.61 -13.53
C THR A 294 0.69 -5.98 -13.71
N LEU A 295 0.17 -6.85 -12.85
CA LEU A 295 -1.22 -7.32 -12.94
C LEU A 295 -2.21 -6.34 -12.30
N ASP A 296 -1.76 -5.67 -11.24
CA ASP A 296 -2.43 -4.59 -10.53
C ASP A 296 -2.01 -3.19 -11.05
N GLY A 297 -0.96 -3.12 -11.89
CA GLY A 297 -0.64 -1.95 -12.70
C GLY A 297 0.28 -0.91 -12.04
N TYR A 298 0.81 -1.20 -10.84
CA TYR A 298 1.82 -0.34 -10.20
C TYR A 298 3.18 -0.39 -10.89
N CYS A 299 3.51 -1.48 -11.58
CA CYS A 299 4.63 -1.53 -12.51
C CYS A 299 4.11 -1.34 -13.94
N PRO A 300 4.62 -0.34 -14.71
CA PRO A 300 4.16 -0.11 -16.08
C PRO A 300 4.21 -1.38 -16.94
N GLU A 301 3.09 -1.71 -17.59
CA GLU A 301 2.91 -2.97 -18.31
C GLU A 301 3.96 -3.17 -19.43
N ASN A 302 4.30 -2.09 -20.13
CA ASN A 302 5.31 -2.08 -21.19
C ASN A 302 6.75 -2.24 -20.66
N GLN A 303 7.00 -1.96 -19.38
CA GLN A 303 8.33 -1.98 -18.75
C GLN A 303 8.59 -3.20 -17.90
N GLY A 304 7.56 -3.91 -17.45
CA GLY A 304 7.76 -5.18 -16.75
C GLY A 304 8.52 -6.21 -17.61
N SER A 305 8.53 -6.04 -18.93
CA SER A 305 9.03 -6.99 -19.92
C SER A 305 10.45 -6.74 -20.42
N TYR A 306 11.36 -6.15 -19.62
CA TYR A 306 12.82 -6.16 -19.91
C TYR A 306 13.34 -7.61 -20.04
N ARG A 307 13.04 -8.20 -21.18
CA ARG A 307 13.36 -9.52 -21.65
C ARG A 307 14.78 -9.43 -22.15
N LYS A 308 15.67 -10.16 -21.47
CA LYS A 308 16.91 -10.74 -22.00
C LYS A 308 17.46 -10.00 -23.23
N SER A 309 18.32 -9.02 -22.99
CA SER A 309 19.39 -8.66 -23.94
C SER A 309 20.72 -9.02 -23.32
#